data_AF-A0A7S3ICL8-F1
#
_entry.id   AF-A0A7S3ICL8-F1
#
_cell.length_a   1.000
_cell.length_b   1.000
_cell.length_c   1.000
_cell.angle_alpha   90.00
_cell.angle_beta   90.00
_cell.angle_gamma   90.00
#
_symmetry.space_group_name_H-M   'P 1'
#
loop_
_entity.id
_entity.type
_entity.pdbx_description
1 polymer ?
#
loop_
_entity_poly.entity_id
_entity_poly.type
_entity_poly.pdbx_seq_one_letter_code
_entity_poly.pdbx_strand_id
1 'polypeptide(L)'
;MSYPFNMGDLRDSYAVMNRYLTQNQGGKVPFDDLIYIFGEIMYGGHIVDNWDRILCASYLFNIMNESLFDECELFPYIEGKGYSFKVPGQSPYEKYLEHIEVSLANQ
;
A
#
# COMPACT_ATOMS: atom_id res chain seq x y z
N MET A 1 -5.53 22.42 0.56
CA MET A 1 -4.17 22.43 -0.03
C MET A 1 -3.80 20.98 -0.26
N SER A 2 -3.19 20.62 -1.39
CA SER A 2 -2.81 19.23 -1.69
C SER A 2 -1.34 19.01 -1.37
N TYR A 3 -0.98 17.83 -0.86
CA TYR A 3 0.41 17.45 -0.67
C TYR A 3 1.09 17.15 -2.00
N PRO A 4 2.37 17.52 -2.19
CA PRO A 4 3.09 17.39 -3.46
C PRO A 4 3.65 15.98 -3.71
N PHE A 5 2.81 14.94 -3.60
CA PHE A 5 3.21 13.57 -3.90
C PHE A 5 3.57 13.41 -5.37
N ASN A 6 4.66 12.71 -5.65
CA ASN A 6 5.20 12.56 -7.00
C ASN A 6 5.69 11.12 -7.28
N MET A 7 6.05 10.86 -8.54
CA MET A 7 6.54 9.55 -8.98
C MET A 7 7.91 9.16 -8.39
N GLY A 8 8.69 10.14 -7.92
CA GLY A 8 9.92 9.91 -7.17
C GLY A 8 9.64 9.24 -5.83
N ASP A 9 8.65 9.72 -5.08
CA ASP A 9 8.26 9.13 -3.78
C ASP A 9 7.91 7.63 -3.94
N LEU A 10 7.16 7.29 -4.99
CA LEU A 10 6.82 5.90 -5.30
C LEU A 10 8.04 5.07 -5.70
N ARG A 11 8.89 5.60 -6.60
CA ARG A 11 10.10 4.91 -7.07
C ARG A 11 11.05 4.61 -5.92
N ASP A 12 11.28 5.58 -5.05
CA ASP A 12 12.20 5.45 -3.93
C ASP A 12 11.61 4.53 -2.86
N SER A 13 10.30 4.57 -2.62
CA SER A 13 9.60 3.64 -1.72
C SER A 13 9.74 2.19 -2.22
N TYR A 14 9.57 1.96 -3.53
CA TYR A 14 9.82 0.67 -4.15
C TYR A 14 11.28 0.22 -3.99
N ALA A 15 12.25 1.12 -4.19
CA ALA A 15 13.67 0.79 -4.05
C ALA A 15 14.01 0.36 -2.62
N VAL A 16 13.46 1.06 -1.62
CA VAL A 16 13.58 0.67 -0.21
C VAL A 16 12.95 -0.68 0.03
N MET A 17 11.68 -0.88 -0.35
CA MET A 17 10.98 -2.15 -0.18
C MET A 17 11.76 -3.31 -0.80
N ASN A 18 12.17 -3.17 -2.05
CA ASN A 18 12.90 -4.20 -2.78
C ASN A 18 14.23 -4.52 -2.10
N ARG A 19 14.94 -3.52 -1.58
CA ARG A 19 16.16 -3.74 -0.79
C ARG A 19 15.89 -4.53 0.48
N TYR A 20 14.85 -4.17 1.25
CA TYR A 20 14.49 -4.89 2.47
C TYR A 20 14.13 -6.36 2.15
N LEU A 21 13.31 -6.59 1.13
CA LEU A 21 12.88 -7.93 0.75
C LEU A 21 14.02 -8.80 0.19
N THR A 22 14.94 -8.22 -0.59
CA THR A 22 16.08 -8.97 -1.15
C THR A 22 17.19 -9.24 -0.15
N GLN A 23 17.38 -8.39 0.86
CA GLN A 23 18.41 -8.55 1.89
C GLN A 23 17.93 -9.35 3.11
N ASN A 24 16.62 -9.49 3.30
CA ASN A 24 16.06 -10.21 4.44
C ASN A 24 16.11 -11.73 4.22
N GLN A 25 17.15 -12.36 4.76
CA GLN A 25 17.37 -13.81 4.73
C GLN A 25 16.39 -14.60 5.62
N GLY A 26 15.60 -13.92 6.47
CA GLY A 26 14.70 -14.52 7.44
C GLY A 26 13.29 -14.84 6.90
N GLY A 27 13.01 -14.49 5.64
CA GLY A 27 11.75 -14.81 4.94
C GLY A 27 10.50 -14.08 5.45
N LYS A 28 10.62 -13.25 6.51
CA LYS A 28 9.52 -12.44 7.05
C LYS A 28 9.58 -11.03 6.50
N VAL A 29 8.43 -10.50 6.10
CA VAL A 29 8.33 -9.10 5.65
C VAL A 29 8.39 -8.16 6.87
N PRO A 30 9.29 -7.16 6.88
CA PRO A 30 9.41 -6.21 7.98
C PRO A 30 8.36 -5.10 7.84
N PHE A 31 7.09 -5.43 8.07
CA PHE A 31 5.97 -4.51 7.88
C PHE A 31 6.10 -3.22 8.69
N ASP A 32 6.47 -3.30 9.97
CA ASP A 32 6.61 -2.12 10.84
C ASP A 32 7.65 -1.12 10.30
N ASP A 33 8.79 -1.62 9.81
CA ASP A 33 9.84 -0.78 9.22
C ASP A 33 9.32 -0.11 7.93
N LEU A 34 8.62 -0.86 7.08
CA LEU A 34 8.07 -0.33 5.83
C LEU A 34 6.97 0.70 6.08
N ILE A 35 6.08 0.45 7.04
CA ILE A 35 5.04 1.41 7.47
C ILE A 35 5.68 2.70 7.97
N TYR A 36 6.71 2.60 8.82
CA TYR A 36 7.41 3.77 9.33
C TYR A 36 8.11 4.55 8.20
N ILE A 37 8.84 3.86 7.32
CA ILE A 37 9.55 4.53 6.22
C ILE A 37 8.56 5.20 5.27
N PHE A 38 7.51 4.51 4.83
CA PHE A 38 6.54 5.10 3.91
C PHE A 38 5.73 6.21 4.56
N GLY A 39 5.29 5.99 5.80
CA GLY A 39 4.38 6.85 6.53
C GLY A 39 5.01 8.10 7.10
N GLU A 40 6.24 8.02 7.64
CA GLU A 40 6.90 9.17 8.29
C GLU A 40 7.98 9.82 7.40
N ILE A 41 8.69 9.03 6.59
CA ILE A 41 9.83 9.52 5.81
C ILE A 41 9.42 9.87 4.38
N MET A 42 8.84 8.92 3.64
CA MET A 42 8.55 9.09 2.20
C MET A 42 7.35 10.01 1.99
N TYR A 43 6.14 9.53 2.29
CA TYR A 43 4.92 10.31 2.12
C TYR A 43 4.71 11.26 3.31
N GLY A 44 5.07 10.83 4.52
CA GLY A 44 5.02 11.66 5.72
C GLY A 44 5.83 12.94 5.67
N GLY A 45 6.95 12.94 4.95
CA GLY A 45 7.77 14.14 4.76
C GLY A 45 7.00 15.29 4.10
N HIS A 46 5.96 14.98 3.31
CA HIS A 46 5.13 15.96 2.62
C HIS A 46 3.90 16.39 3.42
N ILE A 47 3.45 15.58 4.38
CA ILE A 47 2.19 15.79 5.11
C ILE A 47 2.44 16.76 6.27
N VAL A 48 1.83 17.94 6.23
CA VAL A 48 1.99 18.96 7.27
C VAL A 48 0.90 18.94 8.34
N ASP A 49 -0.28 18.40 8.05
CA ASP A 49 -1.38 18.31 9.01
C ASP A 49 -1.29 17.03 9.86
N ASN A 50 -1.52 17.16 11.16
CA ASN A 50 -1.41 16.05 12.10
C ASN A 50 -2.51 14.99 11.91
N TRP A 51 -3.73 15.41 11.56
CA TRP A 51 -4.81 14.47 11.30
C TRP A 51 -4.56 13.71 10.01
N ASP A 52 -4.01 14.36 8.99
CA ASP A 52 -3.62 13.68 7.75
C ASP A 52 -2.46 12.70 7.96
N ARG A 53 -1.54 12.96 8.90
CA ARG A 53 -0.51 11.98 9.31
C ARG A 53 -1.13 10.75 9.96
N ILE A 54 -2.06 10.95 10.90
CA ILE A 54 -2.78 9.84 11.55
C ILE A 54 -3.56 9.04 10.49
N LEU A 55 -4.20 9.72 9.55
CA LEU A 55 -4.92 9.08 8.45
C LEU A 55 -3.98 8.26 7.57
N CYS A 56 -2.84 8.82 7.15
CA CYS A 56 -1.83 8.13 6.34
C CYS A 56 -1.29 6.87 7.05
N ALA A 57 -0.94 7.00 8.33
CA ALA A 57 -0.49 5.87 9.14
C ALA A 57 -1.58 4.80 9.28
N SER A 58 -2.83 5.20 9.45
CA SER A 58 -3.98 4.27 9.53
C SER A 58 -4.18 3.49 8.23
N TYR A 59 -4.04 4.15 7.07
CA TYR A 59 -4.07 3.47 5.77
C TYR A 59 -2.94 2.45 5.64
N LEU A 60 -1.72 2.85 5.97
CA LEU A 60 -0.56 1.96 5.86
C LEU A 60 -0.68 0.76 6.79
N PHE A 61 -1.13 0.94 8.02
CA PHE A 61 -1.34 -0.16 8.97
C PHE A 61 -2.39 -1.17 8.47
N ASN A 62 -3.46 -0.68 7.84
CA ASN A 62 -4.50 -1.55 7.28
C ASN A 62 -4.03 -2.32 6.04
N ILE A 63 -3.20 -1.69 5.19
CA ILE A 63 -2.75 -2.28 3.92
C ILE A 63 -1.55 -3.20 4.11
N MET A 64 -0.59 -2.82 4.96
CA MET A 64 0.72 -3.45 5.07
C MET A 64 0.76 -4.44 6.24
N ASN A 65 0.09 -5.57 6.10
CA ASN A 65 0.16 -6.67 7.05
C ASN A 65 0.06 -8.03 6.34
N GLU A 66 0.15 -9.13 7.10
CA GLU A 66 0.17 -10.50 6.56
C GLU A 66 -1.09 -10.85 5.73
N SER A 67 -2.24 -10.22 6.00
CA SER A 67 -3.47 -10.46 5.24
C SER A 67 -3.35 -10.02 3.78
N LEU A 68 -2.35 -9.21 3.43
CA LEU A 68 -2.07 -8.78 2.06
C LEU A 68 -1.77 -9.95 1.13
N PHE A 69 -1.29 -11.08 1.67
CA PHE A 69 -1.03 -12.29 0.89
C PHE A 69 -2.27 -13.16 0.68
N ASP A 70 -3.38 -12.85 1.37
CA ASP A 70 -4.68 -13.49 1.23
C ASP A 70 -5.63 -12.63 0.38
N GLU A 71 -6.79 -13.18 0.01
CA GLU A 71 -7.86 -12.40 -0.66
C GLU A 71 -8.55 -11.44 0.33
N CYS A 72 -7.84 -10.37 0.73
CA CYS A 72 -8.36 -9.35 1.64
C CYS A 72 -8.90 -8.12 0.88
N GLU A 73 -9.82 -7.39 1.50
CA GLU A 73 -10.28 -6.09 1.01
C GLU A 73 -9.27 -5.00 1.41
N LEU A 74 -8.85 -4.17 0.46
CA LEU A 74 -7.87 -3.09 0.71
C LEU A 74 -8.45 -1.91 1.49
N PHE A 75 -9.75 -1.63 1.33
CA PHE A 75 -10.41 -0.52 1.99
C PHE A 75 -11.25 -0.99 3.17
N PRO A 76 -11.10 -0.35 4.34
CA PRO A 76 -11.92 -0.69 5.50
C PRO A 76 -13.37 -0.22 5.29
N TYR A 77 -14.32 -0.91 5.94
CA TYR A 77 -15.75 -0.52 5.98
C TYR A 77 -16.47 -0.46 4.62
N ILE A 78 -16.09 -1.32 3.66
CA ILE A 78 -16.78 -1.42 2.36
C ILE A 78 -17.83 -2.53 2.29
N GLU A 79 -17.93 -3.35 3.33
CA GLU A 79 -18.93 -4.42 3.44
C GLU A 79 -20.36 -3.88 3.23
N GLY A 80 -21.10 -4.52 2.32
CA GLY A 80 -22.47 -4.13 2.01
C GLY A 80 -22.63 -2.86 1.17
N LYS A 81 -21.54 -2.22 0.72
CA LYS A 81 -21.59 -1.00 -0.12
C LYS A 81 -21.67 -1.26 -1.63
N GLY A 82 -21.63 -2.51 -2.06
CA GLY A 82 -21.72 -2.89 -3.48
C GLY A 82 -20.44 -2.73 -4.29
N TYR A 83 -19.32 -2.38 -3.64
CA TYR A 83 -17.99 -2.27 -4.26
C TYR A 83 -16.98 -3.14 -3.50
N SER A 84 -15.99 -3.68 -4.21
CA SER A 84 -15.03 -4.66 -3.70
C SER A 84 -13.65 -4.37 -4.28
N PHE A 85 -12.66 -4.16 -3.42
CA PHE A 85 -11.27 -3.81 -3.77
C PHE A 85 -10.33 -4.88 -3.25
N LYS A 86 -10.58 -6.12 -3.67
CA LYS A 86 -9.78 -7.26 -3.27
C LYS A 86 -8.40 -7.23 -3.89
N VAL A 87 -7.43 -7.65 -3.09
CA VAL A 87 -6.08 -7.94 -3.56
C VAL A 87 -6.14 -9.12 -4.53
N PRO A 88 -5.63 -8.98 -5.77
CA PRO A 88 -5.53 -10.12 -6.66
C PRO A 88 -4.47 -11.10 -6.14
N GLY A 89 -4.75 -12.40 -6.26
CA GLY A 89 -3.80 -13.44 -5.90
C GLY A 89 -2.46 -13.31 -6.64
N GLN A 90 -1.40 -13.85 -6.04
CA GLN A 90 -0.03 -13.74 -6.58
C GLN A 90 0.02 -14.12 -8.07
N SER A 91 0.38 -13.15 -8.90
CA SER A 91 0.33 -13.27 -10.35
C SER A 91 1.48 -12.52 -11.03
N PRO A 92 1.74 -12.72 -12.33
CA PRO A 92 2.62 -11.83 -13.09
C PRO A 92 2.09 -10.40 -13.16
N TYR A 93 2.97 -9.43 -13.39
CA TYR A 93 2.65 -7.99 -13.48
C TYR A 93 1.47 -7.69 -14.40
N GLU A 94 1.41 -8.35 -15.56
CA GLU A 94 0.38 -8.15 -16.57
C GLU A 94 -1.02 -8.47 -16.05
N LYS A 95 -1.15 -9.48 -15.19
CA LYS A 95 -2.44 -9.84 -14.58
C LYS A 95 -2.91 -8.84 -13.54
N TYR A 96 -1.99 -8.13 -12.87
CA TYR A 96 -2.38 -7.04 -11.99
C TYR A 96 -2.99 -5.90 -12.80
N LEU A 97 -2.47 -5.60 -13.99
CA LEU A 97 -3.07 -4.59 -14.89
C LEU A 97 -4.47 -5.00 -15.33
N GLU A 98 -4.63 -6.25 -15.80
CA GLU A 98 -5.93 -6.80 -16.18
C GLU A 98 -6.94 -6.74 -15.02
N HIS A 99 -6.52 -7.13 -13.81
CA HIS A 99 -7.36 -7.06 -12.61
C HIS A 99 -7.81 -5.64 -12.30
N ILE A 100 -6.91 -4.66 -12.41
CA ILE A 100 -7.24 -3.24 -12.17
C ILE A 100 -8.26 -2.76 -13.21
N GLU A 101 -8.03 -3.05 -14.48
CA GLU A 101 -8.93 -2.64 -15.57
C GLU A 101 -10.33 -3.27 -15.42
N VAL A 102 -10.40 -4.57 -15.12
CA VAL A 102 -11.68 -5.29 -14.96
C VAL A 102 -12.38 -4.89 -13.66
N SER A 103 -11.67 -4.79 -12.54
CA SER A 103 -12.28 -4.53 -11.24
C SER A 103 -12.80 -3.10 -11.13
N LEU A 104 -12.09 -2.12 -11.69
CA LEU A 104 -12.53 -0.71 -11.65
C LEU A 104 -13.58 -0.39 -12.71
N ALA A 105 -13.59 -1.10 -13.85
CA ALA A 105 -14.61 -0.88 -14.88
C ALA A 105 -15.99 -1.45 -14.52
N ASN A 106 -16.04 -2.43 -13.61
CA ASN A 106 -17.26 -3.14 -13.22
C ASN A 106 -17.81 -2.70 -11.84
N GLN A 107 -17.26 -1.63 -11.26
CA GLN A 107 -17.77 -0.96 -10.07
C GLN A 107 -18.66 0.22 -10.48
#